data_AF-A0A2N2FQ09-F1
#
_entry.id   AF-A0A2N2FQ09-F1
#
_cell.length_a   1.000
_cell.length_b   1.000
_cell.length_c   1.000
_cell.angle_alpha   90.00
_cell.angle_beta   90.00
_cell.angle_gamma   90.00
#
_symmetry.space_group_name_H-M   'P 1'
#
loop_
_entity.id
_entity.type
_entity.pdbx_description
1 polymer ?
#
loop_
_entity_poly.entity_id
_entity_poly.type
_entity_poly.pdbx_seq_one_letter_code
_entity_poly.pdbx_strand_id
1 'polypeptide(L)' 'CPEIVISRTIPPRVDLEYCKGCGICAEECPTRAITMVDEAKFSEEDKE' A
#
# COMPACT_ATOMS: atom_id res chain seq x y z
N CYS A 1 -5.66 3.82 -6.92
CA CYS A 1 -4.23 3.77 -7.24
C CYS A 1 -4.06 4.17 -8.70
N PRO A 2 -3.40 5.30 -9.01
CA PRO A 2 -3.18 5.75 -10.39
C PRO A 2 -2.47 4.68 -11.24
N GLU A 3 -1.55 3.94 -10.61
CA GLU A 3 -0.73 2.90 -11.24
C GLU A 3 -1.39 1.51 -11.24
N ILE A 4 -2.62 1.37 -10.73
CA ILE A 4 -3.37 0.09 -10.71
C ILE A 4 -2.64 -1.04 -9.92
N VAL A 5 -1.68 -0.72 -9.04
CA VAL A 5 -0.92 -1.73 -8.28
C VAL A 5 -1.65 -2.37 -7.10
N ILE A 6 -2.93 -2.03 -6.88
CA ILE A 6 -3.75 -2.59 -5.79
C ILE A 6 -4.76 -3.58 -6.38
N SER A 7 -4.65 -4.84 -5.98
CA SER A 7 -5.56 -5.89 -6.41
C SER A 7 -6.96 -5.70 -5.84
N ARG A 8 -7.98 -6.15 -6.59
CA ARG A 8 -9.39 -6.14 -6.18
C ARG A 8 -9.83 -7.45 -5.50
N THR A 9 -8.91 -8.10 -4.78
CA THR A 9 -9.15 -9.36 -4.04
C THR A 9 -9.38 -9.08 -2.56
N ILE A 10 -9.86 -10.10 -1.82
CA ILE A 10 -9.99 -10.05 -0.35
C ILE A 10 -9.08 -11.15 0.22
N PRO A 11 -8.01 -10.81 0.97
CA PRO A 11 -7.53 -9.46 1.25
C PRO A 11 -6.91 -8.76 0.01
N PRO A 12 -6.89 -7.41 -0.02
CA PRO A 12 -6.20 -6.68 -1.07
C PRO A 12 -4.68 -6.82 -0.89
N ARG A 13 -3.98 -7.09 -1.99
CA ARG A 13 -2.51 -7.06 -2.09
C ARG A 13 -2.04 -5.84 -2.87
N VAL A 14 -0.92 -5.28 -2.44
CA VAL A 14 -0.24 -4.17 -3.10
C VAL A 14 1.06 -4.68 -3.71
N ASP A 15 1.26 -4.43 -5.00
CA ASP A 15 2.55 -4.67 -5.64
C ASP A 15 3.50 -3.50 -5.35
N LEU A 16 4.46 -3.73 -4.44
CA LEU A 16 5.41 -2.71 -4.00
C LEU A 16 6.51 -2.44 -5.04
N GLU A 17 6.77 -3.35 -5.98
CA GLU A 17 7.77 -3.15 -7.04
C GLU A 17 7.35 -2.00 -7.97
N TYR A 18 6.06 -1.90 -8.26
CA TYR A 18 5.49 -0.86 -9.12
C TYR A 18 4.88 0.31 -8.33
N CYS A 19 4.73 0.19 -7.02
CA CYS A 19 4.22 1.25 -6.17
C CYS A 19 5.15 2.49 -6.23
N LYS A 20 4.56 3.68 -6.38
CA LYS A 20 5.28 4.96 -6.41
C LYS A 20 5.16 5.78 -5.13
N GLY A 21 4.50 5.24 -4.10
CA GLY A 21 4.36 5.91 -2.81
C GLY A 21 3.45 7.15 -2.80
N CYS A 22 2.50 7.28 -3.75
CA CYS A 22 1.62 8.47 -3.82
C CYS A 22 0.66 8.66 -2.64
N GLY A 23 0.41 7.60 -1.84
CA GLY A 23 -0.40 7.65 -0.63
C GLY A 23 -1.93 7.79 -0.77
N ILE A 24 -2.44 8.03 -1.98
CA ILE A 24 -3.89 8.14 -2.26
C ILE A 24 -4.66 6.93 -1.72
N CYS A 25 -4.10 5.72 -1.83
CA CYS A 25 -4.78 4.51 -1.34
C CYS A 25 -4.98 4.47 0.17
N ALA A 26 -4.07 5.04 0.97
CA ALA A 26 -4.23 5.13 2.42
C ALA A 26 -5.25 6.21 2.80
N GLU A 27 -5.29 7.32 2.05
CA GLU A 27 -6.24 8.42 2.27
C GLU A 27 -7.68 8.02 1.90
N GLU A 28 -7.88 7.39 0.74
CA GLU A 28 -9.19 7.03 0.23
C GLU A 28 -9.78 5.75 0.84
N CYS A 29 -8.98 4.98 1.61
CA CYS A 29 -9.46 3.72 2.16
C CYS A 29 -10.53 3.97 3.24
N PRO A 30 -11.79 3.57 3.03
CA PRO A 30 -12.88 3.86 3.97
C PRO A 30 -12.70 3.16 5.31
N THR A 31 -12.05 1.99 5.31
CA THR A 31 -11.77 1.20 6.50
C THR A 31 -10.37 1.47 7.07
N ARG A 32 -9.59 2.36 6.45
CA ARG A 32 -8.19 2.66 6.84
C ARG A 32 -7.32 1.40 6.99
N ALA A 33 -7.52 0.43 6.10
CA ALA A 33 -6.79 -0.83 6.11
C ALA A 33 -5.37 -0.73 5.51
N ILE A 34 -5.01 0.42 4.94
CA ILE A 34 -3.73 0.67 4.29
C ILE A 34 -3.07 1.85 4.99
N THR A 35 -1.80 1.70 5.36
CA THR A 35 -0.98 2.75 5.98
C THR A 35 0.23 3.00 5.10
N MET A 36 0.51 4.27 4.79
CA MET A 36 1.76 4.67 4.14
C MET A 36 2.85 4.89 5.19
N VAL A 37 4.02 4.35 4.92
CA VAL A 37 5.23 4.55 5.72
C VAL A 37 6.38 4.99 4.83
N ASP A 38 7.38 5.63 5.44
CA ASP A 38 8.61 6.00 4.76
C ASP A 38 9.40 4.73 4.42
N GLU A 39 9.89 4.63 3.19
CA GLU A 39 10.68 3.49 2.73
C GLU A 39 11.95 3.30 3.58
N ALA A 40 12.59 4.39 4.02
CA ALA A 40 13.76 4.33 4.88
C ALA A 40 13.44 3.81 6.29
N LYS A 41 12.16 3.77 6.67
CA LYS A 41 11.68 3.26 7.96
C LYS A 41 11.01 1.89 7.85
N PHE A 42 10.88 1.35 6.64
CA PHE A 42 10.27 0.06 6.40
C PHE A 42 11.29 -1.04 6.69
N SER A 43 11.08 -1.85 7.73
CA SER A 43 11.94 -3.01 8.01
C SER A 43 11.37 -4.28 7.37
N GLU A 44 12.20 -5.29 7.15
CA GLU A 44 11.74 -6.60 6.66
C GLU A 44 10.72 -7.27 7.61
N GLU A 45 10.67 -6.84 8.87
CA GLU A 45 9.76 -7.36 9.91
C GLU A 45 8.32 -6.85 9.73
N ASP A 46 8.12 -5.73 9.03
CA ASP A 46 6.81 -5.13 8.76
C ASP A 46 6.03 -5.85 7.63
N LYS A 47 6.65 -6.85 6.99
CA LYS A 47 6.04 -7.63 5.90
C LYS A 47 5.13 -8.77 6.38
N GLU A 48 5.00 -8.99 7.68
CA GLU A 48 4.26 -10.12 8.29
C GLU A 48 2.91 -9.74 8.91
#